data_AF-E2C0B5-F1
#
_entry.id   AF-E2C0B5-F1
#
_cell.length_a   1.000
_cell.length_b   1.000
_cell.length_c   1.000
_cell.angle_alpha   90.00
_cell.angle_beta   90.00
_cell.angle_gamma   90.00
#
_symmetry.space_group_name_H-M   'P 1'
#
loop_
_entity.id
_entity.type
_entity.pdbx_description
1 polymer ?
#
loop_
_entity_poly.entity_id
_entity_poly.type
_entity_poly.pdbx_seq_one_letter_code
_entity_poly.pdbx_strand_id
1 'polypeptide(L)'
;AKQRHHDLYPPYYVVRKTKELCYPPQDNISISETFAEIKLQSIIDCTVKRLIKIQEAVINSVLSDLCNNSLLLICKWGCDGSGGHSLY
;
A
#
# COMPACT_ATOMS: atom_id res chain seq x y z
N ALA A 1 -5.53 24.82 11.49
CA ALA A 1 -4.12 24.55 11.86
C ALA A 1 -3.17 25.56 11.22
N LYS A 2 -2.99 25.54 9.90
CA LYS A 2 -2.05 26.43 9.19
C LYS A 2 -2.31 27.93 9.38
N GLN A 3 -3.57 28.36 9.32
CA GLN A 3 -3.99 29.74 9.60
C GLN A 3 -3.78 30.18 11.06
N ARG A 4 -3.49 29.24 11.96
CA ARG A 4 -3.19 29.48 13.38
C ARG A 4 -1.71 29.20 13.70
N HIS A 5 -0.83 29.26 12.69
CA HIS A 5 0.62 28.97 12.80
C HIS A 5 0.98 27.58 13.34
N HIS A 6 0.09 26.60 13.19
CA HIS A 6 0.38 25.21 13.51
C HIS A 6 0.51 24.37 12.23
N ASP A 7 1.70 23.85 11.97
CA ASP A 7 1.97 22.98 10.82
C ASP A 7 1.83 21.50 11.20
N LEU A 8 0.59 21.13 11.55
CA LEU A 8 0.24 19.77 12.01
C LEU A 8 0.11 18.76 10.86
N TYR A 9 -0.23 19.23 9.66
CA TYR A 9 -0.52 18.37 8.52
C TYR A 9 0.51 18.56 7.43
N PRO A 10 1.02 17.47 6.83
CA PRO A 10 1.92 17.59 5.71
C PRO A 10 1.22 18.31 4.55
N PRO A 11 1.95 19.13 3.78
CA PRO A 11 1.40 19.73 2.57
C PRO A 11 1.02 18.63 1.56
N TYR A 12 0.01 18.92 0.72
CA TYR A 12 -0.59 17.93 -0.19
C TYR A 12 0.43 17.21 -1.08
N TYR A 13 1.47 17.91 -1.56
CA TYR A 13 2.50 17.29 -2.40
C TYR A 13 3.26 16.15 -1.70
N VAL A 14 3.42 16.21 -0.37
CA VAL A 14 4.05 15.14 0.42
C VAL A 14 3.13 13.93 0.48
N VAL A 15 1.83 14.16 0.68
CA VAL A 15 0.82 13.09 0.67
C VAL A 15 0.76 12.42 -0.70
N ARG A 16 0.77 13.22 -1.78
CA ARG A 16 0.78 12.70 -3.15
C ARG A 16 2.01 11.83 -3.44
N LYS A 17 3.22 12.32 -3.13
CA LYS A 17 4.46 11.54 -3.27
C LYS A 17 4.44 10.26 -2.44
N THR A 18 3.86 10.29 -1.24
CA THR A 18 3.75 9.10 -0.40
C THR A 18 2.75 8.09 -0.97
N LYS A 19 1.67 8.56 -1.60
CA LYS A 19 0.71 7.68 -2.31
C LYS A 19 1.36 6.99 -3.50
N GLU A 20 2.25 7.66 -4.23
CA GLU A 20 2.99 7.08 -5.36
C GLU A 20 3.75 5.80 -4.94
N LEU A 21 4.27 5.76 -3.70
CA LEU A 21 4.96 4.59 -3.13
C LEU A 21 4.03 3.41 -2.82
N CYS A 22 2.71 3.60 -2.89
CA CYS A 22 1.70 2.57 -2.63
C CYS A 22 1.16 1.95 -3.93
N TYR A 23 1.72 2.30 -5.09
CA TYR A 23 1.36 1.68 -6.37
C TYR A 23 2.37 0.61 -6.77
N PRO A 24 1.91 -0.46 -7.45
CA PRO A 24 2.81 -1.43 -8.05
C PRO A 24 3.71 -0.81 -9.14
N PRO A 25 4.83 -1.46 -9.48
CA PRO A 25 5.73 -1.00 -10.54
C PRO A 25 4.98 -0.83 -11.87
N GLN A 26 5.30 0.23 -12.60
CA GLN A 26 4.65 0.55 -13.87
C GLN A 26 4.82 -0.59 -14.91
N ASP A 27 5.96 -1.28 -14.91
CA ASP A 27 6.22 -2.43 -15.80
C ASP A 27 5.30 -3.64 -15.55
N ASN A 28 4.57 -3.65 -14.43
CA ASN A 28 3.60 -4.71 -14.10
C ASN A 28 2.15 -4.29 -14.34
N ILE A 29 1.94 -3.08 -14.89
CA ILE A 29 0.63 -2.52 -15.22
C ILE A 29 0.55 -2.40 -16.74
N SER A 30 -0.47 -3.00 -17.34
CA SER A 30 -0.75 -2.87 -18.77
C SER A 30 -2.13 -2.27 -18.95
N ILE A 31 -2.21 -1.21 -19.74
CA ILE A 31 -3.43 -0.46 -20.00
C ILE A 31 -3.57 -0.35 -21.51
N SER A 32 -4.74 -0.73 -22.02
CA SER A 32 -5.16 -0.53 -23.40
C SER A 32 -6.49 0.20 -23.43
N GLU A 33 -7.01 0.42 -24.64
CA GLU A 33 -8.34 1.01 -24.83
C GLU A 33 -9.47 0.13 -24.27
N THR A 34 -9.24 -1.19 -24.15
CA THR A 34 -10.30 -2.16 -23.83
C THR A 34 -10.07 -2.90 -22.52
N PHE A 35 -8.87 -2.86 -21.94
CA PHE A 35 -8.58 -3.52 -20.68
C PHE A 35 -7.51 -2.78 -19.88
N ALA A 36 -7.52 -3.03 -18.57
CA ALA A 36 -6.41 -2.74 -17.69
C ALA A 36 -6.12 -4.01 -16.89
N GLU A 37 -4.86 -4.40 -16.84
CA GLU A 37 -4.40 -5.59 -16.15
C GLU A 37 -3.18 -5.29 -15.27
N ILE A 38 -3.03 -6.10 -14.24
CA ILE A 38 -1.93 -6.00 -13.29
C ILE A 38 -1.61 -7.38 -12.72
N LYS A 39 -0.33 -7.67 -12.49
CA LYS A 39 0.06 -8.92 -11.83
C LYS A 39 -0.40 -8.92 -10.38
N LEU A 40 -1.15 -9.96 -9.99
CA LEU A 40 -1.61 -10.13 -8.60
C LEU A 40 -0.45 -10.07 -7.59
N GLN A 41 0.68 -10.72 -7.90
CA GLN A 41 1.85 -10.70 -7.02
C GLN A 41 2.35 -9.27 -6.75
N SER A 42 2.26 -8.38 -7.73
CA SER A 42 2.69 -6.99 -7.56
C SER A 42 1.80 -6.20 -6.59
N ILE A 43 0.51 -6.52 -6.53
CA ILE A 43 -0.40 -5.96 -5.53
C ILE A 43 -0.04 -6.51 -4.14
N ILE A 44 0.18 -7.82 -4.04
CA ILE A 44 0.55 -8.49 -2.78
C ILE A 44 1.86 -7.89 -2.26
N ASP A 45 2.91 -7.84 -3.06
CA ASP A 45 4.23 -7.32 -2.67
C ASP A 45 4.16 -5.87 -2.18
N CYS A 46 3.39 -5.02 -2.88
CA CYS A 46 3.18 -3.63 -2.47
C CYS A 46 2.48 -3.57 -1.11
N THR A 47 1.47 -4.41 -0.90
CA THR A 47 0.74 -4.52 0.36
C THR A 47 1.65 -4.99 1.49
N VAL A 48 2.45 -6.04 1.28
CA VAL A 48 3.39 -6.58 2.26
C VAL A 48 4.42 -5.53 2.67
N LYS A 49 5.07 -4.87 1.70
CA LYS A 49 6.03 -3.79 1.96
C LYS A 49 5.42 -2.69 2.82
N ARG A 50 4.17 -2.32 2.54
CA ARG A 50 3.46 -1.28 3.29
C ARG A 50 3.11 -1.73 4.71
N LEU A 51 2.64 -2.96 4.88
CA LEU A 51 2.37 -3.55 6.20
C LEU A 51 3.62 -3.60 7.05
N ILE A 52 4.74 -4.09 6.51
CA ILE A 52 6.03 -4.10 7.21
C ILE A 52 6.43 -2.69 7.62
N LYS A 53 6.27 -1.70 6.74
CA LYS A 53 6.64 -0.31 7.06
C LYS A 53 5.79 0.30 8.16
N ILE A 54 4.48 0.03 8.16
CA ILE A 54 3.56 0.55 9.19
C ILE A 54 3.77 -0.17 10.53
N GLN A 55 4.07 -1.46 10.49
CA GLN A 55 4.24 -2.31 11.67
C GLN A 55 5.69 -2.44 12.11
N GLU A 56 6.61 -1.62 11.57
CA GLU A 56 8.06 -1.71 11.78
C GLU A 56 8.42 -1.77 13.27
N ALA A 57 7.81 -0.92 14.10
CA ALA A 57 8.05 -0.91 15.55
C ALA A 57 7.63 -2.23 16.24
N VAL A 58 6.45 -2.75 15.88
CA VAL A 58 5.92 -4.00 16.44
C VAL A 58 6.77 -5.18 15.98
N ILE A 59 7.06 -5.24 14.68
CA ILE A 59 7.91 -6.28 14.09
C ILE A 59 9.29 -6.29 14.78
N ASN A 60 9.91 -5.12 14.94
CA ASN A 60 11.22 -5.01 15.59
C ASN A 60 11.17 -5.43 17.06
N SER A 61 10.11 -5.12 17.79
CA SER A 61 9.95 -5.54 19.19
C SER A 61 9.77 -7.05 19.37
N VAL A 62 9.22 -7.74 18.36
CA VAL A 62 9.02 -9.19 18.41
C VAL A 62 10.26 -9.92 17.87
N LEU A 63 10.90 -9.37 16.83
CA LEU A 63 12.10 -9.97 16.23
C LEU A 63 13.35 -9.80 17.10
N SER A 64 13.44 -8.77 17.94
CA SER A 64 14.56 -8.63 18.90
C SER A 64 14.69 -9.83 19.83
N ASP A 65 13.59 -10.54 20.06
CA ASP A 65 13.48 -11.66 20.98
C ASP A 65 13.61 -13.02 20.26
N LEU A 66 13.74 -13.02 18.93
CA LEU A 66 13.79 -14.22 18.10
C LEU A 66 15.16 -14.41 17.46
N CYS A 67 15.73 -15.61 17.55
CA CYS A 67 17.04 -15.93 16.95
C CYS A 67 17.02 -15.99 15.41
N ASN A 68 15.85 -15.89 14.76
CA ASN A 68 15.71 -16.06 13.32
C ASN A 68 14.97 -14.87 12.69
N ASN A 69 15.66 -14.12 11.82
CA ASN A 69 15.18 -12.88 11.22
C ASN A 69 14.24 -13.10 10.01
N SER A 70 13.50 -14.20 9.99
CA SER A 70 12.62 -14.58 8.87
C SER A 70 11.16 -14.48 9.28
N LEU A 71 10.34 -13.81 8.48
CA LEU A 71 8.90 -13.72 8.64
C LEU A 71 8.18 -14.40 7.47
N LEU A 72 7.15 -15.18 7.78
CA LEU A 72 6.23 -15.74 6.79
C LEU A 72 4.88 -15.03 6.88
N LEU A 73 4.46 -14.38 5.81
CA LEU A 73 3.11 -13.82 5.71
C LEU A 73 2.15 -14.89 5.20
N ILE A 74 1.17 -15.25 6.03
CA ILE A 74 0.04 -16.07 5.62
C ILE A 74 -1.15 -15.13 5.39
N CYS A 75 -1.65 -15.07 4.16
CA CYS A 75 -2.77 -14.18 3.82
C CYS A 75 -3.78 -14.86 2.89
N LYS A 76 -5.00 -14.32 2.90
CA LYS A 76 -6.08 -14.64 1.95
C LYS A 76 -6.33 -13.42 1.08
N TRP A 77 -6.56 -13.64 -0.22
CA TRP A 77 -6.93 -12.60 -1.17
C TRP A 77 -8.25 -12.95 -1.87
N GLY A 78 -8.98 -11.93 -2.32
CA GLY A 78 -10.21 -12.07 -3.10
C GLY A 78 -10.57 -10.75 -3.80
N CYS A 79 -11.43 -10.86 -4.82
CA CYS A 79 -12.01 -9.74 -5.56
C CYS A 79 -13.53 -9.98 -5.63
N ASP A 80 -14.33 -9.00 -5.23
CA ASP A 80 -15.79 -9.06 -5.30
C ASP A 80 -16.35 -8.09 -6.36
N GLY A 81 -17.49 -8.45 -6.92
CA GLY A 81 -18.23 -7.59 -7.83
C GLY A 81 -19.05 -6.56 -7.05
N SER A 82 -19.14 -5.34 -7.57
CA SER A 82 -19.83 -4.24 -6.90
C SER A 82 -21.03 -3.76 -7.73
N GLY A 83 -22.26 -3.84 -7.20
CA GLY A 83 -23.49 -3.40 -7.87
C GLY A 83 -23.99 -2.02 -7.41
N GLY A 84 -24.89 -1.39 -8.17
CA GLY A 84 -25.61 -0.17 -7.74
C GLY A 84 -24.86 1.16 -7.91
N HIS A 85 -23.80 1.21 -8.72
CA HIS A 85 -23.10 2.45 -9.03
C HIS A 85 -23.92 3.32 -10.00
N SER A 86 -24.01 4.62 -9.72
CA SER A 86 -24.57 5.59 -10.65
C SER A 86 -23.77 5.58 -11.96
N LEU A 87 -24.49 5.54 -13.08
CA LEU A 87 -23.91 5.80 -14.40
C LEU A 87 -23.62 7.31 -14.48
N TYR A 88 -22.36 7.65 -14.77
CA TYR A 88 -21.90 9.02 -14.98
C TYR A 88 -22.04 9.42 -16.44
#